data_AF-A0A1H1SXE3-F1
#
_entry.id   AF-A0A1H1SXE3-F1
#
_cell.length_a   1.000
_cell.length_b   1.000
_cell.length_c   1.000
_cell.angle_alpha   90.00
_cell.angle_beta   90.00
_cell.angle_gamma   90.00
#
_symmetry.space_group_name_H-M   'P 1'
#
loop_
_entity.id
_entity.type
_entity.pdbx_description
1 polymer ?
#
loop_
_entity_poly.entity_id
_entity_poly.type
_entity_poly.pdbx_seq_one_letter_code
_entity_poly.pdbx_strand_id
1 'polypeptide(L)'
;MISRVPLRGRERGSGTILLMTVVIFMLVLAAGFGVVGRYIVANHQARAAADLAALAGARAYGTGADGCLAAAANAIKNRHKLVHCDIVGDPTDFVITTKISQPVPIKMPGLRKTLVVQAHAGPVR
;
A
#
# COMPACT_ATOMS: atom_id res chain seq x y z
N MET A 1 -60.06 -30.29 -32.61
CA MET A 1 -58.65 -30.08 -32.99
C MET A 1 -58.11 -28.89 -32.21
N ILE A 2 -57.05 -29.14 -31.47
CA ILE A 2 -56.34 -28.21 -30.58
C ILE A 2 -55.45 -27.30 -31.43
N SER A 3 -55.43 -26.00 -31.15
CA SER A 3 -54.24 -25.19 -31.39
C SER A 3 -54.22 -23.98 -30.46
N ARG A 4 -53.64 -24.17 -29.27
CA ARG A 4 -53.25 -23.05 -28.39
C ARG A 4 -51.90 -22.54 -28.89
N VAL A 5 -51.90 -21.37 -29.51
CA VAL A 5 -50.67 -20.67 -29.89
C VAL A 5 -49.95 -20.24 -28.60
N PRO A 6 -48.70 -20.66 -28.34
CA PRO A 6 -47.94 -20.15 -27.22
C PRO A 6 -47.64 -18.67 -27.46
N LEU A 7 -48.19 -17.80 -26.61
CA LEU A 7 -47.79 -16.40 -26.55
C LEU A 7 -46.29 -16.37 -26.25
N ARG A 8 -45.48 -15.92 -27.22
CA ARG A 8 -44.06 -15.55 -27.04
C ARG A 8 -44.00 -14.31 -26.14
N GLY A 9 -44.41 -14.47 -24.89
CA GLY A 9 -44.45 -13.43 -23.88
C GLY A 9 -43.16 -13.43 -23.08
N ARG A 10 -42.48 -12.27 -23.06
CA ARG A 10 -41.58 -11.81 -21.99
C ARG A 10 -40.07 -12.14 -22.07
N GLU A 11 -39.51 -12.48 -23.21
CA GLU A 11 -38.03 -12.62 -23.35
C GLU A 11 -37.29 -11.26 -23.42
N ARG A 12 -37.97 -10.17 -23.78
CA ARG A 12 -37.33 -8.84 -23.94
C ARG A 12 -36.84 -8.22 -22.61
N GLY A 13 -37.50 -8.56 -21.51
CA GLY A 13 -37.12 -8.07 -20.17
C GLY A 13 -36.08 -8.95 -19.46
N SER A 14 -36.16 -10.27 -19.64
CA SER A 14 -35.25 -11.21 -18.97
C SER A 14 -33.80 -11.07 -19.46
N GLY A 15 -33.62 -11.00 -20.79
CA GLY A 15 -32.29 -10.85 -21.39
C GLY A 15 -31.61 -9.52 -21.03
N THR A 16 -32.37 -8.43 -20.94
CA THR A 16 -31.83 -7.11 -20.57
C THR A 16 -31.48 -7.04 -19.09
N ILE A 17 -32.31 -7.60 -18.20
CA ILE A 17 -32.01 -7.68 -16.77
C ILE A 17 -30.75 -8.52 -16.54
N LEU A 18 -30.63 -9.68 -17.20
CA LEU A 18 -29.48 -10.55 -17.06
C LEU A 18 -28.18 -9.91 -17.57
N LEU A 19 -28.24 -9.18 -18.69
CA LEU A 19 -27.09 -8.40 -19.15
C LEU A 19 -26.73 -7.28 -18.17
N MET A 20 -27.73 -6.58 -17.64
CA MET A 20 -27.50 -5.48 -16.70
C MET A 20 -26.89 -5.96 -15.40
N THR A 21 -27.33 -7.12 -14.87
CA THR A 21 -26.72 -7.71 -13.65
C THR A 21 -25.28 -8.13 -13.89
N VAL A 22 -24.97 -8.76 -15.03
CA VAL A 22 -23.59 -9.15 -15.37
C VAL A 22 -22.69 -7.92 -15.51
N VAL A 23 -23.16 -6.86 -16.19
CA VAL A 23 -22.41 -5.62 -16.35
C VAL A 23 -22.16 -4.95 -14.99
N ILE A 24 -23.19 -4.81 -14.15
CA ILE A 24 -23.06 -4.24 -12.81
C ILE A 24 -22.09 -5.09 -11.97
N PHE A 25 -22.20 -6.41 -12.02
CA PHE A 25 -21.30 -7.31 -11.30
C PHE A 25 -19.85 -7.13 -11.75
N MET A 26 -19.59 -7.05 -13.06
CA MET A 26 -18.26 -6.82 -13.61
C MET A 26 -17.71 -5.45 -13.23
N LEU A 27 -18.55 -4.41 -13.21
CA LEU A 27 -18.16 -3.06 -12.74
C LEU A 27 -17.80 -3.07 -11.25
N VAL A 28 -18.57 -3.77 -10.41
CA VAL A 28 -18.29 -3.93 -8.98
C VAL A 28 -16.96 -4.65 -8.77
N LEU A 29 -16.71 -5.74 -9.51
CA LEU A 29 -15.42 -6.44 -9.46
C LEU A 29 -14.26 -5.53 -9.89
N ALA A 30 -14.39 -4.84 -11.03
CA ALA A 30 -13.37 -3.93 -11.54
C ALA A 30 -13.06 -2.81 -10.53
N ALA A 31 -14.10 -2.22 -9.92
CA ALA A 31 -13.94 -1.23 -8.87
C ALA A 31 -13.24 -1.81 -7.64
N GLY A 32 -13.63 -3.02 -7.21
CA GLY A 32 -12.99 -3.74 -6.10
C GLY A 32 -11.50 -3.99 -6.35
N PHE A 33 -11.15 -4.52 -7.53
CA PHE A 33 -9.75 -4.71 -7.93
C PHE A 33 -8.98 -3.40 -8.00
N GLY A 34 -9.60 -2.31 -8.48
CA GLY A 34 -8.98 -0.98 -8.51
C GLY A 34 -8.62 -0.47 -7.11
N VAL A 35 -9.48 -0.70 -6.11
CA VAL A 35 -9.21 -0.32 -4.72
C VAL A 35 -8.05 -1.15 -4.14
N VAL A 36 -8.08 -2.47 -4.34
CA VAL A 36 -7.03 -3.38 -3.85
C VAL A 36 -5.69 -3.08 -4.51
N GLY A 37 -5.68 -2.84 -5.82
CA GLY A 37 -4.47 -2.49 -6.57
C GLY A 37 -3.82 -1.20 -6.05
N ARG A 38 -4.61 -0.15 -5.80
CA ARG A 38 -4.11 1.10 -5.21
C ARG A 38 -3.53 0.88 -3.81
N TYR A 39 -4.13 0.00 -3.02
CA TYR A 39 -3.63 -0.33 -1.69
C TYR A 39 -2.28 -1.06 -1.75
N ILE A 40 -2.15 -2.04 -2.63
CA ILE A 40 -0.91 -2.82 -2.81
C ILE A 40 0.24 -1.90 -3.24
N VAL A 41 0.02 -1.05 -4.25
CA VAL A 41 1.05 -0.12 -4.73
C VAL A 41 1.47 0.86 -3.63
N ALA A 42 0.53 1.39 -2.85
CA ALA A 42 0.85 2.30 -1.76
C ALA A 42 1.69 1.62 -0.66
N ASN A 43 1.43 0.36 -0.34
CA ASN A 43 2.22 -0.41 0.63
C ASN A 43 3.62 -0.74 0.10
N HIS A 44 3.76 -1.09 -1.17
CA HIS A 44 5.07 -1.34 -1.77
C HIS A 44 5.93 -0.08 -1.80
N GLN A 45 5.34 1.08 -2.14
CA GLN A 45 6.05 2.36 -2.08
C GLN A 45 6.48 2.72 -0.66
N ALA A 46 5.63 2.42 0.34
CA ALA A 46 5.96 2.59 1.76
C ALA A 46 7.22 1.83 2.14
N ARG A 47 7.24 0.54 1.80
CA ARG A 47 8.34 -0.35 2.16
C ARG A 47 9.62 0.06 1.48
N ALA A 48 9.57 0.32 0.18
CA ALA A 48 10.72 0.82 -0.58
C ALA A 48 11.29 2.13 0.00
N ALA A 49 10.42 3.06 0.42
CA ALA A 49 10.87 4.30 1.05
C ALA A 49 11.52 4.06 2.44
N ALA A 50 10.98 3.13 3.23
CA ALA A 50 11.55 2.75 4.52
C ALA A 50 12.95 2.12 4.34
N ASP A 51 13.10 1.22 3.38
CA ASP A 51 14.37 0.53 3.10
C ASP A 51 15.45 1.51 2.62
N LEU A 52 15.09 2.47 1.77
CA LEU A 52 16.01 3.53 1.33
C LEU A 52 16.43 4.46 2.48
N ALA A 53 15.51 4.78 3.39
CA ALA A 53 15.83 5.58 4.57
C ALA A 53 16.78 4.82 5.52
N ALA A 54 16.52 3.54 5.78
CA ALA A 54 17.37 2.70 6.61
C ALA A 54 18.78 2.54 6.00
N LEU A 55 18.88 2.25 4.69
CA LEU A 55 20.17 2.15 3.99
C LEU A 55 20.94 3.47 3.98
N ALA A 56 20.26 4.59 3.79
CA ALA A 56 20.90 5.90 3.85
C ALA A 56 21.46 6.20 5.24
N GLY A 57 20.71 5.86 6.29
CA GLY A 57 21.19 5.96 7.65
C GLY A 57 22.40 5.07 7.90
N ALA A 58 22.33 3.81 7.47
CA ALA A 58 23.40 2.85 7.71
C ALA A 58 24.70 3.25 7.00
N ARG A 59 24.61 3.75 5.75
CA ARG A 59 25.76 4.28 5.01
C ARG A 59 26.37 5.49 5.72
N ALA A 60 25.54 6.44 6.16
CA ALA A 60 26.03 7.63 6.85
C ALA A 60 26.73 7.26 8.17
N TYR A 61 26.12 6.40 8.97
CA TYR A 61 26.70 5.93 10.23
C TYR A 61 28.02 5.17 10.02
N GLY A 62 28.10 4.30 9.01
CA GLY A 62 29.35 3.60 8.64
C GLY A 62 30.48 4.53 8.17
N THR A 63 30.16 5.74 7.72
CA THR A 63 31.15 6.78 7.37
C THR A 63 31.45 7.77 8.51
N GLY A 64 30.89 7.56 9.70
CA GLY A 64 31.06 8.43 10.86
C GLY A 64 30.14 9.66 10.89
N ALA A 65 29.13 9.72 10.03
CA ALA A 65 28.11 10.77 10.02
C ALA A 65 26.84 10.34 10.81
N ASP A 66 25.95 11.29 11.08
CA ASP A 66 24.68 11.02 11.76
C ASP A 66 23.72 10.22 10.85
N GLY A 67 23.55 8.94 11.17
CA GLY A 67 22.66 8.02 10.45
C GLY A 67 21.18 8.40 10.53
N CYS A 68 20.72 8.96 11.65
CA CYS A 68 19.32 9.33 11.81
C CYS A 68 18.98 10.59 11.02
N LEU A 69 19.90 11.55 10.96
CA LEU A 69 19.75 12.74 10.12
C LEU A 69 19.70 12.37 8.64
N ALA A 70 20.59 11.46 8.19
CA ALA A 70 20.58 10.96 6.81
C ALA A 70 19.31 10.17 6.46
N ALA A 71 18.80 9.34 7.38
CA ALA A 71 17.53 8.63 7.22
C ALA A 71 16.35 9.61 7.11
N ALA A 72 16.31 10.65 7.95
CA ALA A 72 15.27 11.69 7.92
C ALA A 72 15.28 12.47 6.61
N ALA A 73 16.45 12.87 6.13
CA ALA A 73 16.60 13.57 4.86
C ALA A 73 16.09 12.71 3.67
N ASN A 74 16.35 11.40 3.68
CA ASN A 74 15.86 10.48 2.65
C ASN A 74 14.35 10.23 2.76
N ALA A 75 13.79 10.13 3.96
CA ALA A 75 12.35 10.03 4.16
C ALA A 75 11.64 11.26 3.56
N ILE A 76 12.13 12.47 3.86
CA ILE A 76 11.57 13.73 3.33
C ILE A 76 11.65 13.78 1.80
N LYS A 77 12.79 13.41 1.22
CA LYS A 77 12.96 13.33 -0.25
C LYS A 77 11.92 12.39 -0.91
N ASN A 78 11.54 11.33 -0.21
CA ASN A 78 10.53 10.39 -0.69
C ASN A 78 9.09 10.78 -0.30
N ARG A 79 8.85 11.97 0.26
CA ARG A 79 7.53 12.43 0.76
C ARG A 79 6.97 11.58 1.91
N HIS A 80 7.85 11.04 2.74
CA HIS A 80 7.52 10.30 3.96
C HIS A 80 8.05 11.04 5.19
N LYS A 81 7.43 10.80 6.35
CA LYS A 81 7.89 11.36 7.61
C LYS A 81 8.54 10.28 8.46
N LEU A 82 9.79 10.48 8.86
CA LEU A 82 10.44 9.67 9.87
C LEU A 82 9.80 10.02 11.22
N VAL A 83 9.21 9.02 11.88
CA VAL A 83 8.59 9.17 13.20
C VAL A 83 9.48 8.65 14.32
N HIS A 84 10.41 7.76 14.00
CA HIS A 84 11.38 7.26 14.96
C HIS A 84 12.63 6.78 14.22
N CYS A 85 13.78 6.99 14.85
CA CYS A 85 15.06 6.47 14.42
C CYS A 85 15.82 6.03 15.66
N ASP A 86 16.35 4.83 15.61
CA ASP A 86 17.16 4.27 16.68
C ASP A 86 18.36 3.56 16.07
N ILE A 87 19.51 3.69 16.70
CA ILE A 87 20.77 3.08 16.27
C ILE A 87 21.28 2.30 17.47
N VAL A 88 21.40 0.98 17.30
CA VAL A 88 21.86 0.07 18.35
C VAL A 88 23.15 -0.59 17.88
N GLY A 89 24.17 -0.60 18.73
CA GLY A 89 25.47 -1.22 18.45
C GLY A 89 26.62 -0.23 18.23
N ASP A 90 27.76 -0.77 17.82
CA ASP A 90 29.02 -0.05 17.64
C ASP A 90 29.24 0.32 16.16
N PRO A 91 30.12 1.28 15.83
CA PRO A 91 30.38 1.69 14.43
C PRO A 91 30.74 0.54 13.47
N THR A 92 31.23 -0.58 13.99
CA THR A 92 31.58 -1.80 13.24
C THR A 92 30.48 -2.87 13.21
N ASP A 93 29.54 -2.84 14.15
CA ASP A 93 28.44 -3.80 14.29
C ASP A 93 27.22 -3.08 14.86
N PHE A 94 26.38 -2.57 13.96
CA PHE A 94 25.24 -1.74 14.30
C PHE A 94 24.02 -2.13 13.50
N VAL A 95 22.84 -1.84 14.06
CA VAL A 95 21.56 -1.92 13.37
C VAL A 95 20.84 -0.59 13.54
N ILE A 96 20.50 0.04 12.42
CA ILE A 96 19.65 1.22 12.39
C ILE A 96 18.21 0.78 12.16
N THR A 97 17.34 1.13 13.09
CA THR A 97 15.90 0.95 13.00
C THR A 97 15.25 2.27 12.66
N THR A 98 14.56 2.33 11.52
CA THR A 98 13.79 3.50 11.11
C THR A 98 12.30 3.17 11.10
N LYS A 99 11.49 4.07 11.64
CA LYS A 99 10.03 3.99 11.54
C LYS A 99 9.53 5.19 10.74
N ILE A 100 8.83 4.93 9.65
CA ILE A 100 8.20 5.96 8.83
C ILE A 100 6.68 5.89 8.96
N SER A 101 6.04 7.05 8.93
CA SER A 101 4.58 7.17 8.88
C SER A 101 4.15 7.49 7.46
N GLN A 102 3.24 6.69 6.91
CA GLN A 102 2.62 6.95 5.61
C GLN A 102 1.11 7.14 5.75
N PRO A 103 0.54 8.18 5.10
CA PRO A 103 -0.91 8.31 5.02
C PRO A 103 -1.52 7.14 4.24
N VAL A 104 -2.55 6.52 4.82
CA VAL A 104 -3.29 5.44 4.14
C VAL A 104 -4.19 6.08 3.10
N PRO A 105 -4.17 5.64 1.83
CA PRO A 105 -5.00 6.22 0.77
C PRO A 105 -6.50 5.91 0.92
N ILE A 106 -6.89 5.11 1.92
CA ILE A 106 -8.27 4.68 2.14
C ILE A 106 -8.93 5.64 3.14
N LYS A 107 -9.91 6.41 2.68
CA LYS A 107 -10.81 7.18 3.54
C LYS A 107 -11.94 6.28 4.04
N MET A 108 -11.63 5.37 4.97
CA MET A 108 -12.65 4.59 5.68
C MET A 108 -12.95 5.22 7.05
N PRO A 109 -14.22 5.49 7.39
CA PRO A 109 -14.59 5.96 8.73
C PRO A 109 -14.24 4.89 9.78
N GLY A 110 -13.45 5.26 10.79
CA GLY A 110 -13.04 4.38 11.90
C GLY A 110 -11.61 3.80 11.81
N LEU A 111 -10.91 3.93 10.68
CA LEU A 111 -9.54 3.42 10.54
C LEU A 111 -8.48 4.50 10.82
N ARG A 112 -7.32 4.09 11.37
CA ARG A 112 -6.18 5.00 11.59
C ARG A 112 -5.68 5.54 10.24
N LYS A 113 -5.57 6.87 10.13
CA LYS A 113 -5.17 7.56 8.88
C LYS A 113 -3.71 7.34 8.47
N THR A 114 -2.91 6.75 9.35
CA THR A 114 -1.47 6.55 9.16
C THR A 114 -1.07 5.12 9.48
N LEU A 115 -0.40 4.48 8.52
CA LEU A 115 0.32 3.23 8.73
C LEU A 115 1.75 3.58 9.15
N VAL A 116 2.23 2.94 10.21
CA VAL A 116 3.63 3.03 10.64
C VAL A 116 4.34 1.79 10.13
N VAL A 117 5.35 1.98 9.27
CA VAL A 117 6.17 0.90 8.73
C VAL A 117 7.57 1.04 9.32
N GLN A 118 8.19 -0.09 9.66
CA GLN A 118 9.55 -0.13 10.20
C GLN A 118 10.48 -0.86 9.23
N ALA A 119 11.72 -0.39 9.13
CA ALA A 119 12.80 -1.03 8.37
C ALA A 119 14.09 -1.01 9.20
N HIS A 120 14.91 -2.04 9.01
CA HIS A 120 16.17 -2.23 9.71
C HIS A 120 17.32 -2.33 8.70
N ALA A 121 18.44 -1.67 8.97
CA ALA A 121 19.63 -1.76 8.13
C ALA A 121 20.91 -1.71 8.96
N GLY A 122 21.82 -2.64 8.70
CA GLY A 122 23.11 -2.75 9.38
C GLY A 122 23.70 -4.16 9.25
N PRO A 123 25.01 -4.33 9.40
CA PRO A 123 25.61 -5.65 9.48
C PRO A 123 25.08 -6.36 10.74
N VAL A 124 24.58 -7.58 10.57
CA VAL A 124 24.37 -8.54 11.66
C VAL A 124 25.55 -9.48 11.57
N ARG A 125 26.53 -9.35 12.46
CA ARG A 125 27.62 -10.32 12.56
C ARG A 125 27.66 -10.98 13.92
#